data_AF-A0A0B2VLS7-F1
#
_entry.id   AF-A0A0B2VLS7-F1
#
_cell.length_a   1.000
_cell.length_b   1.000
_cell.length_c   1.000
_cell.angle_alpha   90.00
_cell.angle_beta   90.00
_cell.angle_gamma   90.00
#
_symmetry.space_group_name_H-M   'P 1'
#
loop_
_entity.id
_entity.type
_entity.pdbx_description
1 polymer ?
#
loop_
_entity_poly.entity_id
_entity_poly.type
_entity_poly.pdbx_seq_one_letter_code
_entity_poly.pdbx_strand_id
1 'polypeptide(L)'
;MESASASASVCDDNPVQLGSNPYEKEKRKCILCAHRIELDYKNARLLQQFVSSFSGRVYDRHITGLCEHQQKKVVAMIALSRRAGYMPILVKDPKYLRDPKLFDPLKPIRPHSFA
;
A
#
# COMPACT_ATOMS: atom_id res chain seq x y z
N MET A 1 31.82 -34.46 -46.35
CA MET A 1 31.49 -35.13 -45.07
C MET A 1 32.53 -34.67 -44.07
N GLU A 2 32.13 -33.89 -43.08
CA GLU A 2 32.56 -34.05 -41.67
C GLU A 2 31.80 -33.00 -40.86
N SER A 3 30.74 -33.43 -40.17
CA SER A 3 29.96 -32.61 -39.26
C SER A 3 30.60 -32.72 -37.88
N ALA A 4 31.37 -31.70 -37.48
CA ALA A 4 31.92 -31.61 -36.13
C ALA A 4 30.79 -31.33 -35.13
N SER A 5 30.34 -32.37 -34.46
CA SER A 5 29.49 -32.27 -33.27
C SER A 5 30.35 -31.82 -32.10
N ALA A 6 30.22 -30.55 -31.71
CA ALA A 6 30.84 -30.03 -30.51
C ALA A 6 30.17 -30.70 -29.30
N SER A 7 30.81 -31.73 -28.75
CA SER A 7 30.49 -32.24 -27.42
C SER A 7 30.85 -31.17 -26.39
N ALA A 8 29.85 -30.39 -25.99
CA ALA A 8 30.00 -29.48 -24.86
C ALA A 8 30.40 -30.31 -23.64
N SER A 9 31.63 -30.13 -23.18
CA SER A 9 32.10 -30.61 -21.89
C SER A 9 31.06 -30.23 -20.83
N VAL A 10 30.61 -31.20 -20.03
CA VAL A 10 29.84 -30.93 -18.81
C VAL A 10 30.79 -30.24 -17.83
N CYS A 11 30.98 -28.93 -18.00
CA CYS A 11 31.54 -28.09 -16.97
C CYS A 11 30.46 -27.93 -15.90
N ASP A 12 30.78 -28.28 -14.66
CA ASP A 12 29.89 -28.14 -13.51
C ASP A 12 29.48 -26.68 -13.22
N ASP A 13 30.08 -25.71 -13.94
CA ASP A 13 29.81 -24.27 -13.88
C ASP A 13 28.70 -23.77 -14.82
N ASN A 14 27.96 -24.66 -15.49
CA ASN A 14 26.82 -24.24 -16.32
C ASN A 14 25.64 -23.74 -15.47
N PRO A 15 24.91 -22.69 -15.91
CA PRO A 15 23.79 -22.15 -15.15
C PRO A 15 22.65 -23.16 -15.03
N VAL A 16 22.27 -23.47 -13.79
CA VAL A 16 21.16 -24.37 -13.46
C VAL A 16 19.82 -23.66 -13.67
N GLN A 17 18.89 -24.30 -14.38
CA GLN A 17 17.52 -23.80 -14.52
C GLN A 17 16.74 -24.05 -13.23
N LEU A 18 16.55 -23.00 -12.42
CA LEU A 18 15.77 -23.08 -11.19
C LEU A 18 14.36 -22.52 -11.42
N GLY A 19 13.33 -23.22 -10.90
CA GLY A 19 11.91 -22.88 -11.12
C GLY A 19 11.46 -21.56 -10.46
N SER A 20 12.16 -21.09 -9.43
CA SER A 20 11.92 -19.79 -8.78
C SER A 20 13.22 -19.12 -8.41
N ASN A 21 13.27 -17.79 -8.40
CA ASN A 21 14.48 -17.05 -8.05
C ASN A 21 14.76 -17.14 -6.54
N PRO A 22 15.91 -17.72 -6.10
CA PRO A 22 16.23 -17.89 -4.69
C PRO A 22 16.54 -16.57 -3.97
N TYR A 23 16.82 -15.50 -4.72
CA TYR A 23 17.03 -14.14 -4.20
C TYR A 23 15.78 -13.26 -4.29
N GLU A 24 14.61 -13.84 -4.62
CA GLU A 24 13.36 -13.09 -4.68
C GLU A 24 12.97 -12.58 -3.29
N LYS A 25 12.84 -11.26 -3.16
CA LYS A 25 12.39 -10.63 -1.91
C LYS A 25 10.88 -10.77 -1.76
N GLU A 26 10.42 -10.88 -0.51
CA GLU A 26 9.00 -10.91 -0.23
C GLU A 26 8.27 -9.68 -0.79
N LYS A 27 7.08 -9.91 -1.35
CA LYS A 27 6.24 -8.85 -1.88
C LYS A 27 5.83 -7.90 -0.75
N ARG A 28 6.05 -6.60 -0.97
CA ARG A 28 5.63 -5.55 -0.02
C ARG A 28 4.11 -5.58 0.17
N LYS A 29 3.67 -5.70 1.42
CA LYS A 29 2.26 -5.68 1.81
C LYS A 29 1.87 -4.28 2.31
N CYS A 30 0.61 -3.91 2.10
CA CYS A 30 0.05 -2.68 2.66
C CYS A 30 -0.10 -2.79 4.19
N ILE A 31 -0.14 -1.67 4.92
CA ILE A 31 -0.27 -1.70 6.40
C ILE A 31 -1.53 -2.46 6.87
N LEU A 32 -2.67 -2.26 6.20
CA LEU A 32 -3.94 -2.93 6.53
C LEU A 32 -3.88 -4.43 6.23
N CYS A 33 -3.14 -4.82 5.19
CA CYS A 33 -2.94 -6.19 4.75
C CYS A 33 -1.98 -6.94 5.69
N ALA A 34 -0.91 -6.27 6.11
CA ALA A 34 0.10 -6.80 7.00
C ALA A 34 -0.48 -7.09 8.39
N HIS A 35 -1.28 -6.15 8.91
CA HIS A 35 -1.92 -6.28 10.23
C HIS A 35 -3.30 -6.96 10.20
N ARG A 36 -3.81 -7.35 9.02
CA ARG A 36 -5.15 -7.96 8.82
C ARG A 36 -6.27 -7.18 9.52
N ILE A 37 -6.24 -5.85 9.40
CA ILE A 37 -7.22 -4.96 10.04
C ILE A 37 -8.50 -4.92 9.21
N GLU A 38 -9.64 -5.21 9.84
CA GLU A 38 -10.97 -5.03 9.24
C GLU A 38 -11.42 -3.58 9.34
N LEU A 39 -11.95 -3.04 8.24
CA LEU A 39 -12.38 -1.65 8.16
C LEU A 39 -13.88 -1.56 8.41
N ASP A 40 -14.26 -0.84 9.47
CA ASP A 40 -15.63 -0.50 9.78
C ASP A 40 -15.88 1.01 9.67
N TYR A 41 -17.03 1.39 9.13
CA TYR A 41 -17.47 2.80 9.07
C TYR A 41 -17.71 3.43 10.46
N LYS A 42 -17.94 2.59 11.48
CA LYS A 42 -18.13 2.99 12.89
C LYS A 42 -16.82 3.41 13.54
N ASN A 43 -15.68 2.90 13.06
CA ASN A 43 -14.37 3.15 13.65
C ASN A 43 -13.76 4.47 13.14
N ALA A 44 -14.37 5.59 13.54
CA ALA A 44 -13.98 6.92 13.11
C ALA A 44 -12.50 7.24 13.42
N ARG A 45 -11.95 6.72 14.53
CA ARG A 45 -10.54 6.92 14.92
C ARG A 45 -9.57 6.41 13.85
N LEU A 46 -9.80 5.20 13.33
CA LEU A 46 -8.95 4.60 12.30
C LEU A 46 -9.12 5.34 10.96
N LEU A 47 -10.36 5.60 10.56
CA LEU A 47 -10.67 6.26 9.29
C LEU A 47 -10.09 7.68 9.21
N GLN A 48 -10.09 8.41 10.32
CA GLN A 48 -9.52 9.75 10.40
C GLN A 48 -7.99 9.80 10.34
N GLN A 49 -7.28 8.66 10.41
CA GLN A 49 -5.85 8.61 10.14
C GLN A 49 -5.55 8.69 8.63
N PHE A 50 -6.52 8.33 7.78
CA PHE A 50 -6.41 8.42 6.31
C PHE A 50 -6.86 9.77 5.74
N VAL A 51 -7.15 10.73 6.62
CA VAL A 51 -7.72 12.03 6.27
C VAL A 51 -6.78 13.15 6.72
N SER A 52 -6.67 14.18 5.90
CA SER A 52 -5.94 15.41 6.22
C SER A 52 -6.51 16.11 7.44
N SER A 53 -5.65 16.45 8.39
CA SER A 53 -6.01 17.16 9.61
C SER A 53 -6.65 18.52 9.36
N PHE A 54 -6.20 19.22 8.32
CA PHE A 54 -6.62 20.60 8.03
C PHE A 54 -7.78 20.69 7.06
N SER A 55 -7.80 19.83 6.04
CA SER A 55 -8.75 19.96 4.92
C SER A 55 -9.83 18.89 4.88
N GLY A 56 -9.76 17.88 5.76
CA GLY A 56 -10.70 16.77 5.71
C GLY A 56 -10.62 15.94 4.43
N ARG A 57 -9.63 16.18 3.54
CA ARG A 57 -9.49 15.40 2.30
C ARG A 57 -8.86 14.04 2.59
N VAL A 58 -9.36 12.99 1.94
CA VAL A 58 -8.78 11.65 2.04
C VAL A 58 -7.44 11.64 1.30
N TYR A 59 -6.41 11.04 1.90
CA TYR A 59 -5.10 10.92 1.27
C TYR A 59 -5.13 9.91 0.12
N ASP A 60 -4.40 10.22 -0.95
CA ASP A 60 -4.27 9.36 -2.12
C ASP A 60 -3.28 8.21 -1.91
N ARG A 61 -3.31 7.24 -2.83
CA ARG A 61 -2.47 6.03 -2.81
C ARG A 61 -0.96 6.31 -2.78
N HIS A 62 -0.51 7.42 -3.39
CA HIS A 62 0.92 7.77 -3.41
C HIS A 62 1.44 8.21 -2.03
N ILE A 63 0.55 8.69 -1.16
CA ILE A 63 0.83 9.05 0.25
C ILE A 63 0.58 7.84 1.16
N THR A 64 -0.59 7.22 1.08
CA THR A 64 -0.99 6.13 1.99
C THR A 64 -0.25 4.82 1.76
N GLY A 65 0.26 4.59 0.54
CA GLY A 65 0.94 3.34 0.18
C GLY A 65 0.04 2.09 0.27
N LEU A 66 -1.29 2.27 0.32
CA LEU A 66 -2.23 1.16 0.36
C LEU A 66 -2.33 0.44 -0.99
N CYS A 67 -2.71 -0.84 -0.97
CA CYS A 67 -3.12 -1.53 -2.19
C CYS A 67 -4.45 -0.96 -2.68
N GLU A 68 -4.71 -1.08 -3.99
CA GLU A 68 -5.88 -0.46 -4.61
C GLU A 68 -7.21 -0.93 -4.01
N HIS A 69 -7.30 -2.22 -3.69
CA HIS A 69 -8.46 -2.80 -3.02
C HIS A 69 -8.76 -2.13 -1.68
N GLN A 70 -7.74 -1.98 -0.84
CA GLN A 70 -7.91 -1.38 0.48
C GLN A 70 -8.16 0.12 0.37
N GLN A 71 -7.53 0.82 -0.59
CA GLN A 71 -7.81 2.25 -0.82
C GLN A 71 -9.28 2.47 -1.20
N LYS A 72 -9.83 1.67 -2.14
CA LYS A 72 -11.25 1.74 -2.52
C LYS A 72 -12.17 1.48 -1.33
N LYS A 73 -11.84 0.48 -0.50
CA LYS A 73 -12.58 0.19 0.75
C LYS A 73 -12.54 1.35 1.74
N VAL A 74 -11.37 1.93 2.01
CA VAL A 74 -11.21 3.06 2.93
C VAL A 74 -12.07 4.25 2.46
N VAL A 75 -12.02 4.60 1.18
CA VAL A 75 -12.83 5.70 0.61
C VAL A 75 -14.32 5.42 0.79
N ALA A 76 -14.79 4.21 0.50
CA ALA A 76 -16.19 3.81 0.67
C ALA A 76 -16.63 3.88 2.15
N MET A 77 -15.80 3.38 3.07
CA MET A 77 -16.09 3.41 4.51
C MET A 77 -16.08 4.83 5.08
N ILE A 78 -15.17 5.70 4.62
CA ILE A 78 -15.15 7.12 4.99
C ILE A 78 -16.42 7.82 4.50
N ALA A 79 -16.83 7.59 3.25
CA ALA A 79 -18.06 8.15 2.71
C ALA A 79 -19.30 7.67 3.47
N LEU A 80 -19.33 6.40 3.88
CA LEU A 80 -20.38 5.86 4.73
C LEU A 80 -20.38 6.47 6.14
N SER A 81 -19.21 6.56 6.77
CA SER A 81 -19.02 7.14 8.11
C SER A 81 -19.46 8.61 8.16
N ARG A 82 -19.16 9.38 7.12
CA ARG A 82 -19.62 10.78 6.95
C ARG A 82 -21.13 10.89 6.84
N ARG A 83 -21.75 10.07 5.98
CA ARG A 83 -23.21 10.06 5.80
C ARG A 83 -23.94 9.62 7.07
N ALA A 84 -23.36 8.69 7.82
CA ALA A 84 -23.90 8.20 9.08
C ALA A 84 -23.61 9.12 10.28
N GLY A 85 -22.84 10.20 10.11
CA GLY A 85 -22.55 11.17 11.16
C GLY A 85 -21.47 10.76 12.17
N TYR A 86 -20.70 9.70 11.90
CA TYR A 86 -19.60 9.27 12.77
C TYR A 86 -18.31 10.06 12.58
N MET A 87 -18.15 10.74 11.43
CA MET A 87 -16.93 11.48 11.10
C MET A 87 -17.26 12.82 10.41
N PRO A 88 -16.64 13.93 10.82
CA PRO A 88 -16.77 15.23 10.14
C PRO A 88 -16.21 15.21 8.69
N ILE A 89 -16.77 16.10 7.86
CA ILE A 89 -16.40 16.21 6.43
C ILE A 89 -15.24 17.19 6.23
N LEU A 90 -15.32 18.36 6.85
CA LEU A 90 -14.44 19.51 6.59
C LEU A 90 -13.10 19.43 7.34
N VAL A 91 -13.13 18.94 8.57
CA VAL A 91 -11.98 18.96 9.48
C VAL A 91 -11.92 17.63 10.21
N LYS A 92 -10.73 17.23 10.65
CA LYS A 92 -10.57 16.05 11.53
C LYS A 92 -11.09 16.38 12.94
N ASP A 93 -11.64 15.40 13.65
CA ASP A 93 -12.06 15.61 15.03
C ASP A 93 -10.85 15.98 15.89
N PRO A 94 -10.95 17.01 16.75
CA PRO A 94 -9.84 17.45 17.60
C PRO A 94 -9.35 16.36 18.56
N LYS A 95 -10.24 15.41 18.92
CA LYS A 95 -9.91 14.24 19.75
C LYS A 95 -8.82 13.36 19.14
N TYR A 96 -8.78 13.22 17.81
CA TYR A 96 -7.86 12.32 17.12
C TYR A 96 -6.67 13.06 16.47
N LEU A 97 -6.53 14.37 16.71
CA LEU A 97 -5.46 15.18 16.12
C LEU A 97 -4.06 14.76 16.63
N ARG A 98 -3.98 14.29 17.88
CA ARG A 98 -2.74 13.86 18.54
C ARG A 98 -2.40 12.38 18.35
N ASP A 99 -3.20 11.64 17.57
CA ASP A 99 -2.87 10.24 17.25
C ASP A 99 -1.56 10.16 16.43
N PRO A 100 -0.76 9.09 16.60
CA PRO A 100 0.46 8.91 15.83
C PRO A 100 0.14 8.91 14.33
N LYS A 101 0.90 9.69 13.56
CA LYS A 101 0.71 9.79 12.12
C LYS A 101 1.24 8.52 11.44
N LEU A 102 0.37 7.83 10.71
CA LEU A 102 0.75 6.67 9.90
C LEU A 102 1.47 7.10 8.62
N PHE A 103 1.19 8.30 8.12
CA PHE A 103 1.66 8.79 6.85
C PHE A 103 2.14 10.23 6.98
N ASP A 104 3.23 10.55 6.29
CA ASP A 104 3.73 11.91 6.15
C ASP A 104 3.37 12.46 4.76
N PRO A 105 2.42 13.41 4.65
CA PRO A 105 2.00 13.95 3.36
C PRO A 105 3.12 14.66 2.60
N LEU A 106 4.14 15.14 3.32
CA LEU A 106 5.28 15.87 2.76
C LEU A 106 6.33 14.94 2.13
N LYS A 107 6.31 13.64 2.45
CA LYS A 107 7.27 12.66 1.93
C LYS A 107 6.54 11.46 1.32
N PRO A 108 5.89 11.64 0.14
CA PRO A 108 5.15 10.56 -0.50
C PRO A 108 6.08 9.43 -0.96
N ILE A 109 5.58 8.19 -0.88
CA ILE A 109 6.36 6.98 -1.22
C ILE A 109 6.58 6.89 -2.73
N ARG A 110 5.63 7.38 -3.52
CA ARG A 110 5.72 7.42 -4.97
C ARG A 110 5.61 8.87 -5.43
N PRO A 111 6.43 9.32 -6.40
CA PRO A 111 6.24 10.63 -7.00
C PRO A 111 4.85 10.71 -7.65
N HIS A 112 4.24 11.88 -7.63
CA HIS A 112 2.99 12.09 -8.37
C HIS A 112 3.29 12.11 -9.87
N SER A 113 2.33 11.69 -10.69
CA SER A 113 2.54 11.53 -12.14
C SER A 113 2.87 12.83 -12.89
N PHE A 114 2.65 13.98 -12.26
CA PHE A 114 2.89 15.31 -12.81
C PHE A 114 4.01 16.08 -12.06
N ALA A 115 4.79 15.40 -11.19
CA ALA A 115 5.99 15.95 -10.52
C ALA A 115 7.24 15.68 -11.34
#